data_AF-A0A8C6TJB3-F1
#
_entry.id   AF-A0A8C6TJB3-F1
#
_cell.length_a   1.000
_cell.length_b   1.000
_cell.length_c   1.000
_cell.angle_alpha   90.00
_cell.angle_beta   90.00
_cell.angle_gamma   90.00
#
_symmetry.space_group_name_H-M   'P 1'
#
loop_
_entity.id
_entity.type
_entity.pdbx_description
1 polymer ?
#
loop_
_entity_poly.entity_id
_entity_poly.type
_entity_poly.pdbx_seq_one_letter_code
_entity_poly.pdbx_strand_id
1 'polypeptide(L)'
;MPTIKFTNLSVHVIDFFYPQHKKGRFLRFHHITFWVGNAKQAASFYSDKMGFERFAYKGLETGSRDVAAHVVRQGKIMFVFESALNPGHKEMGEHLMKHGDGVKDIAFQVEDCDYLIKTAKERGAVIVKEPWVEQDSHGKVKYAVVQTYGDTTHTFVEYLGAYNGLFLPGYKEPLFKDILLPKLPPGGLKFIDHIVGNQPDDEMVPISDWYQKCLLFHRFWSIDDKQIHTQFSALRSIVVTNYEETIKMPINEPAQGEKKSQIQEYVDYNGGPGVQHIALNSSNIIETVLGVGTPRGSRGIGWGSPDDFRMKSKRKRQLFLILFRV
;
A
#
# COMPACT_ATOMS: atom_id res chain seq x y z
N MET A 1 22.86 43.94 -16.02
CA MET A 1 22.17 42.65 -15.85
C MET A 1 22.90 41.62 -16.70
N PRO A 2 23.63 40.66 -16.11
CA PRO A 2 24.27 39.60 -16.88
C PRO A 2 23.24 38.52 -17.22
N THR A 3 23.15 38.21 -18.50
CA THR A 3 22.30 37.18 -19.11
C THR A 3 22.86 35.79 -18.77
N ILE A 4 22.08 34.95 -18.10
CA ILE A 4 22.42 33.55 -17.85
C ILE A 4 22.18 32.78 -19.15
N LYS A 5 23.25 32.23 -19.75
CA LYS A 5 23.17 31.26 -20.84
C LYS A 5 22.94 29.87 -20.24
N PHE A 6 21.86 29.21 -20.65
CA PHE A 6 21.69 27.78 -20.42
C PHE A 6 22.58 27.02 -21.41
N THR A 7 23.64 26.37 -20.92
CA THR A 7 24.38 25.39 -21.69
C THR A 7 23.57 24.10 -21.75
N ASN A 8 23.36 23.58 -22.96
CA ASN A 8 22.76 22.28 -23.20
C ASN A 8 23.56 21.20 -22.46
N LEU A 9 23.01 20.66 -21.36
CA LEU A 9 23.46 19.37 -20.85
C LEU A 9 22.98 18.30 -21.82
N SER A 10 23.91 17.73 -22.56
CA SER A 10 23.75 16.42 -23.19
C SER A 10 23.44 15.41 -22.09
N VAL A 11 22.21 14.91 -22.06
CA VAL A 11 21.82 13.77 -21.22
C VAL A 11 22.56 12.56 -21.80
N HIS A 12 23.70 12.22 -21.21
CA HIS A 12 24.26 10.90 -21.37
C HIS A 12 23.29 9.93 -20.70
N VAL A 13 22.52 9.20 -21.52
CA VAL A 13 21.80 8.01 -21.06
C VAL A 13 22.87 6.99 -20.70
N ILE A 14 23.27 6.99 -19.44
CA ILE A 14 23.92 5.84 -18.85
C ILE A 14 22.79 4.82 -18.72
N ASP A 15 22.82 3.78 -19.56
CA ASP A 15 21.96 2.61 -19.39
C ASP A 15 22.28 2.01 -18.00
N PHE A 16 21.53 2.42 -16.98
CA PHE A 16 21.54 1.75 -15.70
C PHE A 16 20.92 0.37 -15.93
N PHE A 17 21.77 -0.64 -16.15
CA PHE A 17 21.35 -2.04 -16.20
C PHE A 17 20.90 -2.47 -14.80
N TYR A 18 19.62 -2.24 -14.50
CA TYR A 18 19.00 -2.80 -13.31
C TYR A 18 18.87 -4.32 -13.46
N PRO A 19 19.14 -5.10 -12.40
CA PRO A 19 19.03 -6.55 -12.47
C PRO A 19 17.57 -6.95 -12.71
N GLN A 20 17.32 -7.66 -13.80
CA GLN A 20 16.01 -8.22 -14.12
C GLN A 20 15.96 -9.70 -13.71
N HIS A 21 14.80 -10.18 -13.27
CA HIS A 21 14.59 -11.62 -13.11
C HIS A 21 14.72 -12.34 -14.46
N LYS A 22 15.32 -13.53 -14.45
CA LYS A 22 15.40 -14.37 -15.67
C LYS A 22 14.02 -14.90 -16.08
N LYS A 23 13.12 -15.07 -15.10
CA LYS A 23 11.74 -15.53 -15.24
C LYS A 23 10.88 -14.85 -14.18
N GLY A 24 9.57 -14.86 -14.36
CA GLY A 24 8.63 -14.25 -13.43
C GLY A 24 8.69 -12.73 -13.40
N ARG A 25 7.57 -12.13 -13.00
CA ARG A 25 7.39 -10.68 -13.06
C ARG A 25 6.46 -10.20 -11.94
N PHE A 26 6.76 -9.04 -11.39
CA PHE A 26 5.83 -8.30 -10.55
C PHE A 26 5.03 -7.35 -11.45
N LEU A 27 3.71 -7.52 -11.50
CA LEU A 27 2.87 -6.79 -12.45
C LEU A 27 2.42 -5.44 -11.88
N ARG A 28 1.89 -5.45 -10.66
CA ARG A 28 1.28 -4.31 -9.97
C ARG A 28 0.90 -4.69 -8.53
N PHE A 29 0.55 -3.69 -7.73
CA PHE A 29 -0.26 -3.89 -6.53
C PHE A 29 -1.56 -4.61 -6.91
N HIS A 30 -1.89 -5.69 -6.19
CA HIS A 30 -3.14 -6.40 -6.36
C HIS A 30 -4.21 -5.85 -5.40
N HIS A 31 -3.95 -5.95 -4.10
CA HIS A 31 -4.82 -5.48 -3.04
C HIS A 31 -4.00 -5.21 -1.77
N ILE A 32 -4.60 -4.56 -0.78
CA ILE A 32 -4.00 -4.33 0.53
C ILE A 32 -4.93 -4.91 1.58
N THR A 33 -4.40 -5.72 2.49
CA THR A 33 -5.15 -6.32 3.58
C THR A 33 -4.86 -5.60 4.88
N PHE A 34 -5.93 -5.20 5.56
CA PHE A 34 -5.91 -4.55 6.86
C PHE A 34 -6.45 -5.53 7.89
N TRP A 35 -5.73 -5.66 9.00
CA TRP A 35 -6.27 -6.29 10.19
C TRP A 35 -6.80 -5.22 11.12
N VAL A 36 -8.09 -5.31 11.41
CA VAL A 36 -8.83 -4.26 12.11
C VAL A 36 -9.75 -4.87 13.16
N GLY A 37 -10.08 -4.09 14.20
CA GLY A 37 -11.00 -4.52 15.25
C GLY A 37 -12.43 -4.75 14.75
N ASN A 38 -12.87 -4.00 13.72
CA ASN A 38 -14.20 -4.17 13.13
C ASN A 38 -14.19 -3.96 11.60
N ALA A 39 -14.02 -5.05 10.86
CA ALA A 39 -13.95 -5.05 9.40
C ALA A 39 -15.20 -4.46 8.72
N LYS A 40 -16.39 -4.68 9.30
CA LYS A 40 -17.65 -4.18 8.74
C LYS A 40 -17.71 -2.65 8.79
N GLN A 41 -17.36 -2.08 9.94
CA GLN A 41 -17.33 -0.63 10.17
C GLN A 41 -16.18 0.05 9.42
N ALA A 42 -14.97 -0.53 9.44
CA ALA A 42 -13.83 -0.02 8.68
C ALA A 42 -14.21 0.07 7.19
N ALA A 43 -14.70 -1.02 6.61
CA ALA A 43 -15.13 -1.01 5.23
C ALA A 43 -16.32 -0.05 4.97
N SER A 44 -17.14 0.31 5.98
CA SER A 44 -18.14 1.39 5.85
C SER A 44 -17.48 2.73 5.77
N PHE A 45 -16.56 3.03 6.69
CA PHE A 45 -15.80 4.26 6.70
C PHE A 45 -15.13 4.50 5.34
N TYR A 46 -14.40 3.52 4.79
CA TYR A 46 -13.73 3.71 3.49
C TYR A 46 -14.73 3.85 2.33
N SER A 47 -15.87 3.18 2.37
CA SER A 47 -16.93 3.36 1.38
C SER A 47 -17.58 4.75 1.45
N ASP A 48 -18.01 5.16 2.64
CA ASP A 48 -18.78 6.37 2.90
C ASP A 48 -17.89 7.61 2.76
N LYS A 49 -16.68 7.54 3.31
CA LYS A 49 -15.76 8.67 3.38
C LYS A 49 -14.92 8.79 2.12
N MET A 50 -14.40 7.68 1.60
CA MET A 50 -13.42 7.70 0.51
C MET A 50 -14.00 7.35 -0.86
N GLY A 51 -15.29 7.04 -0.94
CA GLY A 51 -15.97 6.75 -2.21
C GLY A 51 -15.71 5.36 -2.76
N PHE A 52 -15.32 4.41 -1.92
CA PHE A 52 -15.20 3.01 -2.32
C PHE A 52 -16.57 2.33 -2.36
N GLU A 53 -16.70 1.32 -3.22
CA GLU A 53 -17.87 0.47 -3.30
C GLU A 53 -17.62 -0.82 -2.51
N ARG A 54 -18.67 -1.39 -1.91
CA ARG A 54 -18.62 -2.76 -1.38
C ARG A 54 -18.46 -3.71 -2.55
N PHE A 55 -17.40 -4.52 -2.54
CA PHE A 55 -17.00 -5.29 -3.71
C PHE A 55 -17.17 -6.78 -3.53
N ALA A 56 -16.63 -7.36 -2.46
CA ALA A 56 -16.74 -8.77 -2.17
C ALA A 56 -16.76 -9.03 -0.65
N TYR A 57 -17.21 -10.21 -0.25
CA TYR A 57 -17.34 -10.59 1.15
C TYR A 57 -16.95 -12.05 1.39
N LYS A 58 -16.34 -12.31 2.54
CA LYS A 58 -16.12 -13.66 3.08
C LYS A 58 -16.38 -13.62 4.59
N GLY A 59 -17.16 -14.55 5.12
CA GLY A 59 -17.47 -14.62 6.55
C GLY A 59 -18.41 -15.77 6.87
N LEU A 60 -19.13 -15.69 7.99
CA LEU A 60 -19.94 -16.80 8.52
C LEU A 60 -20.95 -17.32 7.48
N GLU A 61 -21.62 -16.39 6.80
CA GLU A 61 -22.64 -16.62 5.78
C GLU A 61 -22.08 -17.26 4.50
N THR A 62 -20.76 -17.17 4.30
CA THR A 62 -20.06 -17.76 3.15
C THR A 62 -19.17 -18.94 3.55
N GLY A 63 -19.30 -19.43 4.79
CA GLY A 63 -18.57 -20.59 5.30
C GLY A 63 -17.18 -20.29 5.91
N SER A 64 -16.74 -19.04 5.97
CA SER A 64 -15.51 -18.66 6.67
C SER A 64 -15.81 -18.45 8.16
N ARG A 65 -15.26 -19.32 9.02
CA ARG A 65 -15.60 -19.33 10.45
C ARG A 65 -14.57 -18.71 11.38
N ASP A 66 -13.36 -18.44 10.88
CA ASP A 66 -12.28 -17.85 11.69
C ASP A 66 -12.11 -16.35 11.45
N VAL A 67 -12.29 -15.90 10.20
CA VAL A 67 -12.08 -14.52 9.78
C VAL A 67 -13.25 -14.04 8.92
N ALA A 68 -13.70 -12.81 9.19
CA ALA A 68 -14.59 -12.06 8.30
C ALA A 68 -13.77 -11.03 7.52
N ALA A 69 -13.96 -11.01 6.20
CA ALA A 69 -13.27 -10.13 5.27
C ALA A 69 -14.28 -9.32 4.44
N HIS A 70 -14.16 -8.00 4.50
CA HIS A 70 -14.92 -7.06 3.68
C HIS A 70 -14.01 -6.41 2.64
N VAL A 71 -14.24 -6.70 1.36
CA VAL A 71 -13.49 -6.12 0.26
C VAL A 71 -14.22 -4.89 -0.26
N VAL A 72 -13.51 -3.78 -0.36
CA VAL A 72 -13.99 -2.56 -1.00
C VAL A 72 -13.12 -2.19 -2.19
N ARG A 73 -13.73 -1.62 -3.23
CA ARG A 73 -13.04 -1.30 -4.49
C ARG A 73 -13.36 0.10 -4.98
N GLN A 74 -12.34 0.77 -5.54
CA GLN A 74 -12.51 1.98 -6.33
C GLN A 74 -11.50 1.99 -7.48
N GLY A 75 -11.98 1.93 -8.72
CA GLY A 75 -11.11 1.69 -9.88
C GLY A 75 -10.36 0.35 -9.73
N LYS A 76 -9.03 0.41 -9.75
CA LYS A 76 -8.13 -0.75 -9.54
C LYS A 76 -7.66 -0.90 -8.08
N ILE A 77 -8.13 -0.04 -7.18
CA ILE A 77 -7.75 -0.05 -5.76
C ILE A 77 -8.67 -1.04 -5.05
N MET A 78 -8.10 -2.01 -4.35
CA MET A 78 -8.83 -3.00 -3.57
C MET A 78 -8.25 -3.06 -2.16
N PHE A 79 -9.09 -2.80 -1.17
CA PHE A 79 -8.76 -2.96 0.25
C PHE A 79 -9.59 -4.10 0.82
N VAL A 80 -8.95 -4.95 1.61
CA VAL A 80 -9.57 -6.09 2.29
C VAL A 80 -9.46 -5.82 3.79
N PHE A 81 -10.59 -5.58 4.45
CA PHE A 81 -10.62 -5.40 5.89
C PHE A 81 -10.98 -6.72 6.55
N GLU A 82 -10.10 -7.22 7.41
CA GLU A 82 -10.27 -8.51 8.09
C GLU A 82 -10.36 -8.33 9.61
N SER A 83 -11.26 -9.09 10.23
CA SER A 83 -11.37 -9.22 11.68
C SER A 83 -11.55 -10.68 12.06
N ALA A 84 -10.93 -11.08 13.17
CA ALA A 84 -11.19 -12.38 13.78
C ALA A 84 -12.66 -12.48 14.21
N LEU A 85 -13.29 -13.63 13.91
CA LEU A 85 -14.68 -13.92 14.30
C LEU A 85 -14.77 -14.52 15.70
N ASN A 86 -13.75 -15.27 16.11
CA ASN A 86 -13.75 -16.03 17.35
C ASN A 86 -12.94 -15.32 18.45
N PRO A 87 -13.42 -15.35 19.71
CA PRO A 87 -12.61 -14.93 20.86
C PRO A 87 -11.30 -15.71 20.93
N GLY A 88 -10.22 -15.04 21.37
CA GLY A 88 -8.93 -15.70 21.60
C GLY A 88 -8.14 -16.03 20.33
N HIS A 89 -8.49 -15.46 19.17
CA HIS A 89 -7.69 -15.60 17.96
C HIS A 89 -6.33 -14.90 18.13
N LYS A 90 -5.32 -15.66 18.55
CA LYS A 90 -4.03 -15.14 19.04
C LYS A 90 -3.33 -14.19 18.06
N GLU A 91 -3.13 -14.61 16.81
CA GLU A 91 -2.32 -13.84 15.85
C GLU A 91 -2.92 -12.45 15.52
N MET A 92 -4.18 -12.40 15.07
CA MET A 92 -4.88 -11.13 14.82
C MET A 92 -5.08 -10.32 16.10
N GLY A 93 -5.29 -10.96 17.25
CA GLY A 93 -5.44 -10.28 18.55
C GLY A 93 -4.15 -9.60 19.00
N GLU A 94 -3.01 -10.27 18.92
CA GLU A 94 -1.70 -9.72 19.25
C GLU A 94 -1.32 -8.57 18.30
N HIS A 95 -1.60 -8.71 17.00
CA HIS A 95 -1.42 -7.63 16.03
C HIS A 95 -2.29 -6.41 16.38
N LEU A 96 -3.59 -6.62 16.65
CA LEU A 96 -4.50 -5.53 16.97
C LEU A 96 -4.11 -4.82 18.28
N MET A 97 -3.66 -5.57 19.29
CA MET A 97 -3.17 -5.00 20.55
C MET A 97 -1.91 -4.17 20.37
N LYS A 98 -1.02 -4.57 19.45
CA LYS A 98 0.25 -3.91 19.20
C LYS A 98 0.12 -2.68 18.29
N HIS A 99 -0.64 -2.81 17.20
CA HIS A 99 -0.66 -1.83 16.12
C HIS A 99 -1.95 -1.01 16.04
N GLY A 100 -3.03 -1.47 16.69
CA GLY A 100 -4.38 -1.02 16.34
C GLY A 100 -4.80 -1.49 14.95
N ASP A 101 -5.69 -0.73 14.30
CA ASP A 101 -6.16 -1.01 12.94
C ASP A 101 -5.07 -0.69 11.91
N GLY A 102 -4.49 -1.69 11.25
CA GLY A 102 -3.29 -1.49 10.44
C GLY A 102 -3.22 -2.36 9.19
N VAL A 103 -2.33 -2.00 8.26
CA VAL A 103 -2.00 -2.86 7.11
C VAL A 103 -1.23 -4.07 7.60
N LYS A 104 -1.76 -5.26 7.30
CA LYS A 104 -1.07 -6.53 7.53
C LYS A 104 -0.31 -7.01 6.31
N ASP A 105 -0.91 -6.89 5.12
CA ASP A 105 -0.35 -7.44 3.89
C ASP A 105 -0.46 -6.47 2.70
N ILE A 106 0.58 -6.44 1.90
CA ILE A 106 0.60 -5.77 0.60
C ILE A 106 0.75 -6.84 -0.48
N ALA A 107 -0.34 -7.13 -1.20
CA ALA A 107 -0.35 -8.18 -2.19
C ALA A 107 0.14 -7.68 -3.56
N PHE A 108 0.97 -8.48 -4.22
CA PHE A 108 1.43 -8.23 -5.59
C PHE A 108 0.83 -9.23 -6.56
N GLN A 109 0.31 -8.74 -7.69
CA GLN A 109 -0.02 -9.61 -8.81
C GLN A 109 1.29 -9.99 -9.50
N VAL A 110 1.54 -11.29 -9.69
CA VAL A 110 2.78 -11.80 -10.27
C VAL A 110 2.55 -12.80 -11.40
N GLU A 111 3.60 -13.02 -12.19
CA GLU A 111 3.76 -14.15 -13.13
C GLU A 111 4.90 -15.05 -12.62
N ASP A 112 4.73 -16.37 -12.70
CA ASP A 112 5.69 -17.39 -12.24
C ASP A 112 6.02 -17.28 -10.73
N CYS A 113 4.99 -17.44 -9.90
CA CYS A 113 5.11 -17.32 -8.44
C CYS A 113 6.13 -18.31 -7.84
N ASP A 114 6.18 -19.53 -8.38
CA ASP A 114 7.13 -20.56 -7.92
C ASP A 114 8.58 -20.11 -8.11
N TYR A 115 8.90 -19.54 -9.27
CA TYR A 115 10.24 -19.01 -9.52
C TYR A 115 10.59 -17.85 -8.59
N LEU A 116 9.66 -16.91 -8.40
CA LEU A 116 9.87 -15.74 -7.54
C LEU A 116 10.10 -16.15 -6.08
N ILE A 117 9.30 -17.09 -5.56
CA ILE A 117 9.45 -17.58 -4.19
C ILE A 117 10.73 -18.37 -4.00
N LYS A 118 11.06 -19.27 -4.94
CA LYS A 118 12.32 -20.01 -4.90
C LYS A 118 13.51 -19.06 -4.86
N THR A 119 13.52 -18.06 -5.75
CA THR A 119 14.61 -17.07 -5.84
C THR A 119 14.69 -16.21 -4.58
N ALA A 120 13.55 -15.75 -4.04
CA ALA A 120 13.52 -14.98 -2.81
C ALA A 120 14.06 -15.79 -1.63
N LYS A 121 13.66 -17.07 -1.51
CA LYS A 121 14.12 -17.99 -0.47
C LYS A 121 15.62 -18.25 -0.54
N GLU A 122 16.15 -18.53 -1.74
CA GLU A 122 17.60 -18.70 -1.98
C GLU A 122 18.42 -17.46 -1.58
N ARG A 123 17.79 -16.29 -1.59
CA ARG A 123 18.42 -15.02 -1.23
C ARG A 123 18.17 -14.56 0.20
N GLY A 124 17.48 -15.38 0.99
CA GLY A 124 17.30 -15.19 2.43
C GLY A 124 15.97 -14.55 2.82
N ALA A 125 14.97 -14.48 1.93
CA ALA A 125 13.62 -14.13 2.32
C ALA A 125 13.02 -15.23 3.21
N VAL A 126 12.30 -14.82 4.26
CA VAL A 126 11.52 -15.74 5.08
C VAL A 126 10.19 -15.98 4.39
N ILE A 127 9.93 -17.25 4.06
CA ILE A 127 8.67 -17.69 3.45
C ILE A 127 7.70 -18.03 4.57
N VAL A 128 6.68 -17.19 4.75
CA VAL A 128 5.63 -17.37 5.77
C VAL A 128 4.70 -18.52 5.36
N LYS A 129 4.39 -18.62 4.06
CA LYS A 129 3.59 -19.71 3.51
C LYS A 129 4.08 -20.07 2.11
N GLU A 130 4.50 -21.31 1.96
CA GLU A 130 4.94 -21.90 0.68
C GLU A 130 3.82 -21.85 -0.37
N PRO A 131 4.14 -21.87 -1.68
CA PRO A 131 3.15 -21.71 -2.72
C PRO A 131 2.00 -22.72 -2.62
N TRP A 132 0.76 -22.24 -2.69
CA TRP A 132 -0.45 -23.07 -2.71
C TRP A 132 -1.43 -22.58 -3.76
N VAL A 133 -2.35 -23.44 -4.17
CA VAL A 133 -3.39 -23.10 -5.16
C VAL A 133 -4.75 -23.21 -4.52
N GLU A 134 -5.57 -22.19 -4.71
CA GLU A 134 -7.01 -22.26 -4.45
C GLU A 134 -7.78 -22.27 -5.77
N GLN A 135 -8.93 -22.93 -5.76
CA GLN A 135 -9.76 -23.11 -6.95
C GLN A 135 -11.23 -22.95 -6.58
N ASP A 136 -11.98 -22.31 -7.47
CA ASP A 136 -13.44 -22.36 -7.47
C ASP A 136 -13.97 -22.55 -8.91
N SER A 137 -15.28 -22.35 -9.11
CA SER A 137 -15.92 -22.45 -10.42
C SER A 137 -15.42 -21.45 -11.46
N HIS A 138 -14.66 -20.43 -11.06
CA HIS A 138 -14.19 -19.36 -11.92
C HIS A 138 -12.72 -19.49 -12.34
N GLY A 139 -11.99 -20.47 -11.80
CA GLY A 139 -10.61 -20.77 -12.17
C GLY A 139 -9.71 -21.07 -10.98
N LYS A 140 -8.39 -20.95 -11.19
CA LYS A 140 -7.35 -21.25 -10.19
C LYS A 140 -6.49 -20.04 -9.92
N VAL A 141 -6.18 -19.80 -8.65
CA VAL A 141 -5.27 -18.75 -8.21
C VAL A 141 -4.20 -19.38 -7.34
N LYS A 142 -2.94 -19.11 -7.66
CA LYS A 142 -1.79 -19.49 -6.85
C LYS A 142 -1.38 -18.33 -5.96
N TYR A 143 -1.01 -18.68 -4.73
CA TYR A 143 -0.55 -17.75 -3.73
C TYR A 143 0.77 -18.19 -3.13
N ALA A 144 1.49 -17.25 -2.56
CA ALA A 144 2.57 -17.50 -1.59
C ALA A 144 2.69 -16.27 -0.68
N VAL A 145 3.26 -16.43 0.52
CA VAL A 145 3.43 -15.32 1.47
C VAL A 145 4.88 -15.23 1.92
N VAL A 146 5.45 -14.03 1.84
CA VAL A 146 6.80 -13.72 2.32
C VAL A 146 6.77 -12.61 3.36
N GLN A 147 7.66 -12.69 4.34
CA GLN A 147 7.83 -11.67 5.37
C GLN A 147 8.67 -10.51 4.83
N THR A 148 8.29 -9.27 5.13
CA THR A 148 9.11 -8.06 4.93
C THR A 148 9.37 -7.37 6.27
N TYR A 149 9.37 -6.04 6.34
CA TYR A 149 9.54 -5.27 7.57
C TYR A 149 8.43 -5.46 8.60
N GLY A 150 8.80 -5.41 9.89
CA GLY A 150 7.86 -5.50 11.01
C GLY A 150 7.00 -6.76 10.94
N ASP A 151 5.70 -6.59 11.18
CA ASP A 151 4.71 -7.66 11.05
C ASP A 151 4.01 -7.65 9.66
N THR A 152 4.49 -6.83 8.72
CA THR A 152 3.93 -6.70 7.37
C THR A 152 4.41 -7.84 6.45
N THR A 153 3.48 -8.41 5.68
CA THR A 153 3.78 -9.45 4.70
C THR A 153 3.54 -8.98 3.26
N HIS A 154 4.10 -9.74 2.31
CA HIS A 154 3.72 -9.69 0.91
C HIS A 154 3.10 -11.00 0.47
N THR A 155 1.85 -10.94 0.00
CA THR A 155 1.20 -12.06 -0.68
C THR A 155 1.42 -11.94 -2.18
N PHE A 156 2.00 -12.96 -2.79
CA PHE A 156 2.10 -13.06 -4.25
C PHE A 156 0.82 -13.71 -4.77
N VAL A 157 0.21 -13.13 -5.80
CA VAL A 157 -1.05 -13.61 -6.40
C VAL A 157 -0.82 -13.85 -7.88
N GLU A 158 -0.87 -15.11 -8.30
CA GLU A 158 -0.74 -15.53 -9.70
C GLU A 158 -2.04 -16.19 -10.17
N TYR A 159 -2.64 -15.64 -11.22
CA TYR A 159 -3.79 -16.26 -11.87
C TYR A 159 -3.31 -17.36 -12.84
N LEU A 160 -3.67 -18.61 -12.57
CA LEU A 160 -3.27 -19.75 -13.39
C LEU A 160 -4.23 -19.91 -14.58
N GLY A 161 -4.14 -18.96 -15.52
CA GLY A 161 -5.04 -18.80 -16.66
C GLY A 161 -6.10 -17.72 -16.43
N ALA A 162 -7.16 -17.73 -17.24
CA ALA A 162 -8.27 -16.79 -17.08
C ALA A 162 -9.07 -17.11 -15.82
N TYR A 163 -9.00 -16.22 -14.83
CA TYR A 163 -9.85 -16.27 -13.65
C TYR A 163 -11.01 -15.28 -13.81
N ASN A 164 -12.24 -15.79 -13.82
CA ASN A 164 -13.44 -15.02 -14.12
C ASN A 164 -14.32 -14.76 -12.87
N GLY A 165 -13.71 -14.86 -11.68
CA GLY A 165 -14.40 -14.64 -10.42
C GLY A 165 -14.45 -13.16 -10.09
N LEU A 166 -15.31 -12.81 -9.12
CA LEU A 166 -15.47 -11.43 -8.67
C LEU A 166 -14.15 -10.85 -8.13
N PHE A 167 -13.49 -11.58 -7.23
CA PHE A 167 -12.24 -11.16 -6.61
C PHE A 167 -11.22 -12.31 -6.56
N LEU A 168 -11.34 -13.20 -5.57
CA LEU A 168 -10.49 -14.38 -5.35
C LEU A 168 -11.37 -15.56 -4.90
N PRO A 169 -10.89 -16.81 -5.00
CA PRO A 169 -11.64 -17.98 -4.52
C PRO A 169 -12.13 -17.81 -3.08
N GLY A 170 -13.35 -18.28 -2.82
CA GLY A 170 -13.98 -18.22 -1.51
C GLY A 170 -14.62 -16.88 -1.13
N TYR A 171 -14.43 -15.82 -1.92
CA TYR A 171 -15.19 -14.58 -1.78
C TYR A 171 -16.51 -14.63 -2.56
N LYS A 172 -17.56 -14.03 -2.00
CA LYS A 172 -18.90 -13.92 -2.58
C LYS A 172 -19.30 -12.45 -2.73
N GLU A 173 -20.45 -12.21 -3.35
CA GLU A 173 -21.02 -10.87 -3.42
C GLU A 173 -21.24 -10.28 -2.00
N PRO A 174 -21.19 -8.95 -1.85
CA PRO A 174 -21.47 -8.31 -0.57
C PRO A 174 -22.86 -8.66 -0.04
N LEU A 175 -22.95 -8.95 1.27
CA LEU A 175 -24.23 -9.30 1.92
C LEU A 175 -25.29 -8.20 1.82
N PHE A 176 -24.86 -6.94 1.76
CA PHE A 176 -25.74 -5.78 1.76
C PHE A 176 -25.26 -4.78 0.71
N LYS A 177 -26.22 -4.22 -0.03
CA LYS A 177 -26.00 -3.09 -0.91
C LYS A 177 -26.37 -1.81 -0.17
N ASP A 178 -25.37 -0.95 0.04
CA ASP A 178 -25.59 0.33 0.69
C ASP A 178 -26.33 1.29 -0.27
N ILE A 179 -27.50 1.76 0.16
CA ILE A 179 -28.38 2.64 -0.64
C ILE A 179 -27.93 4.10 -0.63
N LEU A 180 -27.01 4.49 0.26
CA LEU A 180 -26.44 5.83 0.35
C LEU A 180 -25.27 6.00 -0.61
N LEU A 181 -24.45 4.97 -0.82
CA LEU A 181 -23.24 5.09 -1.66
C LEU A 181 -23.50 5.65 -3.07
N PRO A 182 -24.54 5.22 -3.81
CA PRO A 182 -24.84 5.78 -5.14
C PRO A 182 -25.33 7.25 -5.11
N LYS A 183 -25.74 7.77 -3.95
CA LYS A 183 -26.21 9.15 -3.76
C LYS A 183 -25.09 10.11 -3.39
N LEU A 184 -23.94 9.59 -3.00
CA LEU A 184 -22.75 10.37 -2.67
C LEU A 184 -21.92 10.64 -3.93
N PRO A 185 -21.20 11.77 -4.03
CA PRO A 185 -20.39 12.06 -5.20
C PRO A 185 -19.26 11.04 -5.37
N PRO A 186 -18.81 10.79 -6.60
CA PRO A 186 -17.75 9.82 -6.88
C PRO A 186 -16.44 10.22 -6.20
N GLY A 187 -15.68 9.24 -5.69
CA GLY A 187 -14.38 9.52 -5.06
C GLY A 187 -13.27 9.89 -6.07
N GLY A 188 -13.36 9.41 -7.31
CA GLY A 188 -12.42 9.75 -8.39
C GLY A 188 -11.03 9.09 -8.30
N LEU A 189 -10.83 8.17 -7.35
CA LEU A 189 -9.58 7.43 -7.18
C LEU A 189 -9.44 6.29 -8.21
N LYS A 190 -8.22 6.03 -8.69
CA LYS A 190 -7.96 5.16 -9.84
C LYS A 190 -7.17 3.90 -9.54
N PHE A 191 -5.98 4.01 -8.95
CA PHE A 191 -5.07 2.90 -8.64
C PHE A 191 -4.13 3.27 -7.48
N ILE A 192 -3.47 2.29 -6.86
CA ILE A 192 -2.44 2.52 -5.83
C ILE A 192 -1.17 3.01 -6.53
N ASP A 193 -0.71 4.20 -6.18
CA ASP A 193 0.49 4.81 -6.79
C ASP A 193 1.77 4.29 -6.13
N HIS A 194 1.82 4.36 -4.80
CA HIS A 194 2.91 3.84 -3.97
C HIS A 194 2.44 3.60 -2.53
N ILE A 195 3.22 2.80 -1.79
CA ILE A 195 2.95 2.48 -0.38
C ILE A 195 4.21 2.69 0.43
N VAL A 196 4.12 3.39 1.55
CA VAL A 196 5.29 3.81 2.34
C VAL A 196 5.41 3.01 3.62
N GLY A 197 6.57 2.40 3.81
CA GLY A 197 6.94 1.66 5.02
C GLY A 197 7.87 2.47 5.91
N ASN A 198 7.44 2.80 7.12
CA ASN A 198 8.27 3.45 8.12
C ASN A 198 9.05 2.41 8.93
N GLN A 199 10.32 2.71 9.16
CA GLN A 199 11.26 1.88 9.88
C GLN A 199 11.79 2.62 11.13
N PRO A 200 12.24 1.87 12.15
CA PRO A 200 13.09 2.40 13.21
C PRO A 200 14.38 3.05 12.68
N ASP A 201 15.13 3.68 13.58
CA ASP A 201 16.42 4.27 13.24
C ASP A 201 17.39 3.22 12.69
N ASP A 202 18.17 3.60 11.67
CA ASP A 202 19.14 2.77 10.93
C ASP A 202 18.59 1.49 10.24
N GLU A 203 17.26 1.34 10.12
CA GLU A 203 16.62 0.18 9.47
C GLU A 203 16.17 0.44 8.03
N MET A 204 16.25 1.68 7.50
CA MET A 204 15.87 1.95 6.10
C MET A 204 16.73 1.19 5.11
N VAL A 205 18.05 1.20 5.29
CA VAL A 205 18.99 0.56 4.37
C VAL A 205 18.82 -0.96 4.37
N PRO A 206 18.85 -1.67 5.53
CA PRO A 206 18.60 -3.11 5.58
C PRO A 206 17.31 -3.53 4.87
N ILE A 207 16.21 -2.80 5.10
CA ILE A 207 14.92 -3.11 4.48
C ILE A 207 14.93 -2.83 2.97
N SER A 208 15.49 -1.69 2.54
CA SER A 208 15.62 -1.40 1.11
C SER A 208 16.53 -2.41 0.37
N ASP A 209 17.56 -2.92 1.04
CA ASP A 209 18.44 -3.95 0.52
C ASP A 209 17.77 -5.32 0.50
N TRP A 210 16.85 -5.61 1.43
CA TRP A 210 16.01 -6.80 1.36
C TRP A 210 15.19 -6.84 0.08
N TYR A 211 14.53 -5.73 -0.32
CA TYR A 211 13.78 -5.68 -1.58
C TYR A 211 14.69 -5.89 -2.80
N GLN A 212 15.87 -5.27 -2.81
CA GLN A 212 16.82 -5.41 -3.91
C GLN A 212 17.36 -6.84 -4.03
N LYS A 213 17.74 -7.42 -2.89
CA LYS A 213 18.32 -8.77 -2.84
C LYS A 213 17.25 -9.82 -3.11
N CYS A 214 16.19 -9.86 -2.31
CA CYS A 214 15.22 -10.94 -2.32
C CYS A 214 14.28 -10.87 -3.53
N LEU A 215 13.87 -9.66 -3.94
CA LEU A 215 12.85 -9.47 -4.98
C LEU A 215 13.39 -8.90 -6.29
N LEU A 216 14.70 -8.61 -6.41
CA LEU A 216 15.30 -7.85 -7.54
C LEU A 216 14.56 -6.56 -7.86
N PHE A 217 14.12 -5.86 -6.83
CA PHE A 217 13.74 -4.47 -7.01
C PHE A 217 15.01 -3.62 -7.15
N HIS A 218 14.90 -2.41 -7.68
CA HIS A 218 16.00 -1.47 -7.75
C HIS A 218 15.67 -0.18 -6.99
N ARG A 219 16.72 0.51 -6.54
CA ARG A 219 16.57 1.87 -6.00
C ARG A 219 16.17 2.80 -7.14
N PHE A 220 14.98 3.37 -7.03
CA PHE A 220 14.42 4.31 -7.99
C PHE A 220 14.83 5.74 -7.67
N TRP A 221 14.76 6.09 -6.39
CA TRP A 221 15.02 7.43 -5.89
C TRP A 221 15.44 7.37 -4.42
N SER A 222 16.21 8.35 -3.97
CA SER A 222 16.57 8.50 -2.57
C SER A 222 16.57 9.96 -2.19
N ILE A 223 16.18 10.24 -0.96
CA ILE A 223 16.17 11.57 -0.36
C ILE A 223 16.97 11.49 0.93
N ASP A 224 17.93 12.39 1.08
CA ASP A 224 18.64 12.59 2.34
C ASP A 224 18.02 13.72 3.18
N ASP A 225 18.46 13.80 4.44
CA ASP A 225 18.06 14.82 5.41
C ASP A 225 18.41 16.25 4.98
N LYS A 226 19.41 16.42 4.11
CA LYS A 226 19.76 17.71 3.51
C LYS A 226 18.71 18.18 2.48
N GLN A 227 17.96 17.26 1.88
CA GLN A 227 16.93 17.55 0.87
C GLN A 227 15.51 17.69 1.43
N ILE A 228 15.15 16.94 2.49
CA ILE A 228 13.85 17.09 3.18
C ILE A 228 14.09 17.25 4.69
N HIS A 229 14.10 18.51 5.11
CA HIS A 229 14.02 18.91 6.52
C HIS A 229 13.04 20.08 6.65
N THR A 230 12.33 20.12 7.78
CA THR A 230 11.78 21.37 8.29
C THR A 230 12.83 22.03 9.17
N GLN A 231 12.54 23.23 9.69
CA GLN A 231 13.39 23.83 10.72
C GLN A 231 13.60 22.92 11.95
N PHE A 232 12.71 21.94 12.19
CA PHE A 232 12.68 21.16 13.42
C PHE A 232 12.86 19.65 13.24
N SER A 233 12.68 19.09 12.05
CA SER A 233 12.69 17.63 11.85
C SER A 233 13.14 17.24 10.44
N ALA A 234 13.80 16.10 10.30
CA ALA A 234 14.19 15.51 9.02
C ALA A 234 13.72 14.04 8.90
N LEU A 235 13.82 13.51 7.68
CA LEU A 235 13.68 12.09 7.39
C LEU A 235 14.62 11.69 6.26
N ARG A 236 15.00 10.42 6.20
CA ARG A 236 15.68 9.81 5.06
C ARG A 236 14.70 8.84 4.38
N SER A 237 14.78 8.73 3.05
CA SER A 237 13.90 7.85 2.29
C SER A 237 14.63 7.19 1.12
N ILE A 238 14.45 5.87 0.96
CA ILE A 238 14.84 5.13 -0.24
C ILE A 238 13.58 4.56 -0.89
N VAL A 239 13.34 4.90 -2.14
CA VAL A 239 12.26 4.32 -2.94
C VAL A 239 12.81 3.10 -3.68
N VAL A 240 12.27 1.92 -3.37
CA VAL A 240 12.52 0.70 -4.15
C VAL A 240 11.36 0.44 -5.10
N THR A 241 11.66 -0.13 -6.28
CA THR A 241 10.65 -0.42 -7.30
C THR A 241 10.96 -1.70 -8.07
N ASN A 242 9.96 -2.39 -8.61
CA ASN A 242 10.22 -3.50 -9.54
C ASN A 242 10.83 -3.00 -10.85
N TYR A 243 11.38 -3.91 -11.65
CA TYR A 243 12.04 -3.62 -12.92
C TYR A 243 11.21 -2.73 -13.87
N GLU A 244 9.92 -3.00 -14.03
CA GLU A 244 9.00 -2.22 -14.89
C GLU A 244 8.47 -0.94 -14.24
N GLU A 245 8.90 -0.65 -13.01
CA GLU A 245 8.57 0.54 -12.22
C GLU A 245 7.06 0.74 -11.94
N THR A 246 6.31 -0.36 -11.88
CA THR A 246 4.85 -0.37 -11.64
C THR A 246 4.48 -0.46 -10.15
N ILE A 247 5.38 -0.88 -9.29
CA ILE A 247 5.23 -1.01 -7.83
C ILE A 247 6.31 -0.18 -7.17
N LYS A 248 5.93 0.88 -6.45
CA LYS A 248 6.86 1.78 -5.77
C LYS A 248 6.66 1.71 -4.27
N MET A 249 7.75 1.47 -3.54
CA MET A 249 7.76 1.32 -2.08
C MET A 249 8.81 2.26 -1.47
N PRO A 250 8.46 3.51 -1.11
CA PRO A 250 9.31 4.33 -0.27
C PRO A 250 9.48 3.71 1.12
N ILE A 251 10.73 3.58 1.54
CA ILE A 251 11.12 3.09 2.88
C ILE A 251 11.75 4.27 3.61
N ASN A 252 11.19 4.63 4.76
CA ASN A 252 11.63 5.79 5.53
C ASN A 252 12.25 5.36 6.86
N GLU A 253 13.21 6.14 7.35
CA GLU A 253 13.69 6.10 8.73
C GLU A 253 13.72 7.52 9.32
N PRO A 254 13.69 7.66 10.66
CA PRO A 254 13.92 8.94 11.29
C PRO A 254 15.30 9.51 10.92
N ALA A 255 15.41 10.84 10.99
CA ALA A 255 16.68 11.54 10.93
C ALA A 255 16.74 12.57 12.07
N GLN A 256 17.96 12.93 12.47
CA GLN A 256 18.17 13.86 13.58
C GLN A 256 17.60 15.25 13.26
N GLY A 257 17.02 15.90 14.28
CA GLY A 257 16.47 17.24 14.22
C GLY A 257 16.19 17.78 15.62
N GLU A 258 15.84 19.06 15.74
CA GLU A 258 15.54 19.70 17.03
C GLU A 258 14.32 19.09 17.74
N LYS A 259 13.38 18.50 16.97
CA LYS A 259 12.20 17.79 17.45
C LYS A 259 12.18 16.36 16.93
N LYS A 260 11.48 15.50 17.66
CA LYS A 260 11.26 14.10 17.30
C LYS A 260 10.70 13.99 15.88
N SER A 261 11.31 13.14 15.06
CA SER A 261 10.84 12.88 13.70
C SER A 261 9.44 12.25 13.71
N GLN A 262 8.59 12.65 12.76
CA GLN A 262 7.28 12.04 12.53
C GLN A 262 7.37 10.53 12.22
N ILE A 263 8.52 10.06 11.72
CA ILE A 263 8.77 8.63 11.50
C ILE A 263 8.92 7.91 12.84
N GLN A 264 9.66 8.50 13.79
CA GLN A 264 9.78 7.95 15.13
C GLN A 264 8.43 7.99 15.88
N GLU A 265 7.65 9.06 15.72
CA GLU A 265 6.28 9.11 16.26
C GLU A 265 5.45 7.91 15.75
N TYR A 266 5.48 7.63 14.43
CA TYR A 266 4.80 6.45 13.89
C TYR A 266 5.29 5.15 14.54
N VAL A 267 6.60 4.94 14.61
CA VAL A 267 7.17 3.70 15.17
C VAL A 267 6.73 3.49 16.63
N ASP A 268 6.67 4.57 17.41
CA ASP A 268 6.28 4.50 18.81
C ASP A 268 4.80 4.12 18.99
N TYR A 269 3.90 4.66 18.17
CA TYR A 269 2.46 4.37 18.26
C TYR A 269 2.05 3.10 17.52
N ASN A 270 2.78 2.72 16.47
CA ASN A 270 2.60 1.44 15.79
C ASN A 270 3.28 0.29 16.55
N GLY A 271 4.15 0.58 17.53
CA GLY A 271 4.91 -0.45 18.24
C GLY A 271 5.96 -1.15 17.38
N GLY A 272 6.48 -0.48 16.33
CA GLY A 272 7.49 -1.03 15.41
C GLY A 272 7.33 -0.56 13.96
N PRO A 273 8.10 -1.17 13.03
CA PRO A 273 7.98 -0.88 11.60
C PRO A 273 6.61 -1.25 11.03
N GLY A 274 6.18 -0.55 9.98
CA GLY A 274 4.89 -0.81 9.33
C GLY A 274 4.56 0.19 8.22
N VAL A 275 3.39 0.01 7.59
CA VAL A 275 2.91 0.91 6.55
C VAL A 275 2.38 2.22 7.15
N GLN A 276 2.98 3.34 6.77
CA GLN A 276 2.56 4.67 7.21
C GLN A 276 1.39 5.20 6.37
N HIS A 277 1.52 5.10 5.05
CA HIS A 277 0.54 5.68 4.14
C HIS A 277 0.47 4.95 2.81
N ILE A 278 -0.69 5.07 2.17
CA ILE A 278 -0.97 4.52 0.84
C ILE A 278 -1.38 5.69 -0.05
N ALA A 279 -0.59 5.94 -1.08
CA ALA A 279 -0.91 6.97 -2.05
C ALA A 279 -1.83 6.42 -3.13
N LEU A 280 -2.91 7.15 -3.41
CA LEU A 280 -3.90 6.76 -4.40
C LEU A 280 -3.86 7.74 -5.57
N ASN A 281 -3.87 7.24 -6.79
CA ASN A 281 -3.84 8.10 -7.96
C ASN A 281 -5.24 8.68 -8.26
N SER A 282 -5.32 9.96 -8.63
CA SER A 282 -6.51 10.57 -9.23
C SER A 282 -6.15 11.31 -10.51
N SER A 283 -7.03 11.22 -11.52
CA SER A 283 -6.91 11.99 -12.75
C SER A 283 -7.37 13.44 -12.60
N ASN A 284 -8.11 13.76 -11.53
CA ASN A 284 -8.60 15.10 -11.23
C ASN A 284 -8.61 15.30 -9.70
N ILE A 285 -7.49 15.76 -9.14
CA ILE A 285 -7.38 15.86 -7.68
C ILE A 285 -8.34 16.89 -7.09
N ILE A 286 -8.71 17.92 -7.85
CA ILE A 286 -9.58 18.99 -7.36
C ILE A 286 -10.97 18.42 -7.10
N GLU A 287 -11.53 17.70 -8.07
CA GLU A 287 -12.81 17.01 -7.90
C GLU A 287 -12.74 15.92 -6.83
N THR A 288 -11.67 15.11 -6.81
CA THR A 288 -11.48 14.08 -5.80
C THR A 288 -11.46 14.67 -4.39
N VAL A 289 -10.68 15.72 -4.14
CA VAL A 289 -10.61 16.36 -2.82
C VAL A 289 -11.95 16.99 -2.45
N LEU A 290 -12.63 17.68 -3.36
CA LEU A 290 -13.96 18.25 -3.07
C LEU A 290 -15.02 17.17 -2.77
N GLY A 291 -14.97 16.04 -3.47
CA GLY A 291 -15.87 14.91 -3.25
C GLY A 291 -15.59 14.15 -1.96
N VAL A 292 -14.31 13.95 -1.63
CA VAL A 292 -13.84 13.11 -0.51
C VAL A 292 -13.64 13.90 0.79
N GLY A 293 -13.20 15.16 0.75
CA GLY A 293 -12.97 15.90 1.99
C GLY A 293 -13.02 17.42 1.88
N THR A 294 -13.94 17.99 2.64
CA THR A 294 -13.73 19.16 3.51
C THR A 294 -14.75 19.03 4.66
N PRO A 295 -14.67 19.83 5.75
CA PRO A 295 -15.75 19.97 6.73
C PRO A 295 -17.09 20.42 6.12
N ARG A 296 -17.06 20.93 4.87
CA ARG A 296 -18.23 21.26 4.03
C ARG A 296 -18.38 20.33 2.81
N GLY A 297 -17.53 19.32 2.69
CA GLY A 297 -17.53 18.34 1.62
C GLY A 297 -18.49 17.22 1.98
N SER A 298 -19.23 16.70 1.00
CA SER A 298 -20.33 15.75 1.24
C SER A 298 -19.96 14.49 2.03
N ARG A 299 -18.67 14.10 2.05
CA ARG A 299 -18.18 12.88 2.71
C ARG A 299 -17.42 13.12 4.04
N GLY A 300 -16.81 14.28 4.26
CA GLY A 300 -16.32 14.72 5.58
C GLY A 300 -14.99 14.12 6.09
N ILE A 301 -13.98 13.88 5.23
CA ILE A 301 -12.61 13.56 5.67
C ILE A 301 -11.84 14.82 6.09
N GLY A 302 -11.08 14.73 7.19
CA GLY A 302 -10.16 15.77 7.64
C GLY A 302 -8.82 15.73 6.89
N TRP A 303 -8.29 16.90 6.52
CA TRP A 303 -7.01 17.07 5.84
C TRP A 303 -6.02 17.82 6.73
N GLY A 304 -4.72 17.57 6.56
CA GLY A 304 -3.69 18.46 7.09
C GLY A 304 -3.85 19.85 6.48
N SER A 305 -3.97 20.87 7.32
CA SER A 305 -4.08 22.26 6.90
C SER A 305 -2.69 22.87 6.72
N PRO A 306 -2.31 23.37 5.54
CA PRO A 306 -1.16 24.24 5.41
C PRO A 306 -1.53 25.64 5.93
N ASP A 307 -0.78 26.15 6.89
CA ASP A 307 -0.79 27.58 7.16
C ASP A 307 0.00 28.26 6.02
N ASP A 308 -0.74 28.74 5.02
CA ASP A 308 -0.32 29.73 3.99
C ASP A 308 0.71 29.29 2.90
N PHE A 309 0.62 28.05 2.38
CA PHE A 309 1.45 27.63 1.23
C PHE A 309 0.83 28.01 -0.14
N ARG A 310 1.33 29.10 -0.73
CA ARG A 310 0.92 29.64 -2.04
C ARG A 310 1.20 28.72 -3.24
N MET A 311 0.22 28.63 -4.13
CA MET A 311 0.30 28.11 -5.50
C MET A 311 1.40 28.81 -6.33
N LYS A 312 2.55 28.14 -6.52
CA LYS A 312 3.51 28.45 -7.58
C LYS A 312 3.93 27.19 -8.34
N SER A 313 2.99 26.48 -8.94
CA SER A 313 3.29 25.46 -9.95
C SER A 313 2.02 25.07 -10.71
N LYS A 314 1.90 25.55 -11.96
CA LYS A 314 0.89 25.06 -12.91
C LYS A 314 1.43 23.80 -13.58
N ARG A 315 0.60 22.74 -13.59
CA ARG A 315 0.75 21.47 -14.34
C ARG A 315 1.90 20.54 -13.89
N LYS A 316 1.66 19.70 -12.89
CA LYS A 316 2.25 18.34 -12.80
C LYS A 316 1.26 17.38 -12.14
N ARG A 317 1.29 16.11 -12.56
CA ARG A 317 0.38 15.02 -12.13
C ARG A 317 0.18 15.06 -10.61
N GLN A 318 -1.08 14.97 -10.18
CA GLN A 318 -1.48 15.22 -8.81
C GLN A 318 -1.63 13.89 -8.06
N LEU A 319 -0.71 13.65 -7.12
CA LEU A 319 -0.69 12.49 -6.21
C LEU A 319 -1.60 12.76 -5.02
N PHE A 320 -2.37 11.76 -4.59
CA PHE A 320 -3.18 11.82 -3.36
C PHE A 320 -2.52 10.99 -2.26
N LEU A 321 -2.46 11.53 -1.06
CA LEU A 321 -1.86 10.89 0.11
C LEU A 321 -2.96 10.52 1.11
N ILE A 322 -3.13 9.23 1.41
CA ILE A 322 -3.91 8.79 2.57
C ILE A 322 -2.95 8.41 3.67
N LEU A 323 -2.82 9.30 4.65
CA LEU A 323 -2.22 8.98 5.93
C LEU A 323 -3.25 8.17 6.74
N PHE A 324 -2.91 6.92 7.04
CA PHE A 324 -3.60 6.16 8.08
C PHE A 324 -2.98 6.60 9.39
N ARG A 325 -3.43 7.75 9.92
CA ARG A 325 -3.25 8.04 11.35
C ARG A 325 -4.46 7.40 12.04
N VAL A 326 -4.24 6.27 12.69
CA VAL A 326 -5.19 5.75 13.68
C VAL A 326 -5.08 6.59 14.94
#